data_AF-H3HAL7-F1
#
_entry.id   AF-H3HAL7-F1
#
_cell.length_a   1.000
_cell.length_b   1.000
_cell.length_c   1.000
_cell.angle_alpha   90.00
_cell.angle_beta   90.00
_cell.angle_gamma   90.00
#
_symmetry.space_group_name_H-M   'P 1'
#
loop_
_entity.id
_entity.type
_entity.pdbx_description
1 polymer ?
#
loop_
_entity_poly.entity_id
_entity_poly.type
_entity_poly.pdbx_seq_one_letter_code
_entity_poly.pdbx_strand_id
1 'polypeptide(L)'
;MQPAVLKTCRRVASSAGHVRSARALTTYSGGQPSEGQGGFYGSAKTRSEASSKFSPGSRAEPQDLTKLQQLMKQWEAQKTSLAAEEQKKALQRLASEEETLIQRLIIRGAPVWGLSTQQREFVAECSKAGP
;
A
#
# COMPACT_ATOMS: atom_id res chain seq x y z
N MET A 1 -43.48 -35.76 41.22
CA MET A 1 -44.84 -35.19 41.26
C MET A 1 -44.75 -33.81 41.91
N GLN A 2 -45.21 -32.81 41.17
CA GLN A 2 -45.43 -31.38 41.47
C GLN A 2 -44.30 -30.33 41.30
N PRO A 3 -44.67 -29.12 40.82
CA PRO A 3 -43.84 -28.30 39.91
C PRO A 3 -43.75 -26.78 40.26
N ALA A 4 -43.14 -26.03 39.34
CA ALA A 4 -43.30 -24.57 39.07
C ALA A 4 -42.65 -23.61 40.10
N VAL A 5 -42.15 -22.43 39.74
CA VAL A 5 -42.79 -21.34 38.98
C VAL A 5 -41.73 -20.44 38.31
N LEU A 6 -41.89 -20.20 37.00
CA LEU A 6 -41.15 -19.21 36.22
C LEU A 6 -41.78 -17.82 36.42
N LYS A 7 -40.96 -16.79 36.70
CA LYS A 7 -41.40 -15.38 36.75
C LYS A 7 -41.00 -14.64 35.48
N THR A 8 -42.00 -14.41 34.64
CA THR A 8 -41.99 -13.49 33.49
C THR A 8 -42.04 -12.03 33.94
N CYS A 9 -41.17 -11.18 33.41
CA CYS A 9 -41.30 -9.73 33.51
C CYS A 9 -41.85 -9.13 32.20
N ARG A 10 -42.85 -8.27 32.38
CA ARG A 10 -43.71 -7.63 31.36
C ARG A 10 -42.96 -6.62 30.49
N ARG A 11 -43.37 -6.53 29.22
CA ARG A 11 -43.15 -5.36 28.35
C ARG A 11 -44.20 -4.28 28.65
N VAL A 12 -43.77 -3.02 28.70
CA VAL A 12 -44.62 -1.84 28.46
C VAL A 12 -43.87 -0.94 27.47
N ALA A 13 -44.57 -0.54 26.41
CA ALA A 13 -44.14 0.42 25.41
C ALA A 13 -44.88 1.76 25.65
N SER A 14 -44.22 2.88 25.40
CA SER A 14 -44.74 4.22 25.03
C SER A 14 -43.57 5.22 25.21
N SER A 15 -43.33 6.24 24.41
CA SER A 15 -44.03 6.89 23.29
C SER A 15 -43.02 7.83 22.63
N ALA A 16 -43.16 8.06 21.33
CA ALA A 16 -42.36 9.04 20.58
C ALA A 16 -42.58 10.48 21.11
N GLY A 17 -41.51 11.29 21.13
CA GLY A 17 -41.54 12.68 21.55
C GLY A 17 -40.32 13.49 21.08
N HIS A 18 -40.50 14.16 19.95
CA HIS A 18 -39.78 15.26 19.29
C HIS A 18 -38.48 15.89 19.90
N VAL A 19 -37.41 15.78 19.10
CA VAL A 19 -36.31 16.72 18.74
C VAL A 19 -35.97 17.91 19.66
N ARG A 20 -34.75 17.91 20.20
CA ARG A 20 -33.90 19.11 20.30
C ARG A 20 -32.46 18.77 19.93
N SER A 21 -31.96 19.44 18.89
CA SER A 21 -30.55 19.50 18.52
C SER A 21 -29.72 19.97 19.72
N ALA A 22 -28.95 19.07 20.30
CA ALA A 22 -27.88 19.40 21.22
C ALA A 22 -26.56 18.98 20.56
N ARG A 23 -25.75 19.99 20.24
CA ARG A 23 -24.36 19.92 19.78
C ARG A 23 -23.66 18.64 20.23
N ALA A 24 -23.08 17.91 19.28
CA ALA A 24 -22.07 16.91 19.55
C ALA A 24 -20.90 17.56 20.29
N LEU A 25 -20.87 17.43 21.61
CA LEU A 25 -19.72 17.70 22.45
C LEU A 25 -18.85 16.45 22.41
N THR A 26 -17.91 16.39 21.48
CA THR A 26 -16.76 15.47 21.55
C THR A 26 -15.84 15.95 22.68
N THR A 27 -16.30 15.85 23.93
CA THR A 27 -15.40 15.94 25.08
C THR A 27 -14.64 14.63 25.16
N TYR A 28 -13.48 14.65 24.52
CA TYR A 28 -12.37 13.74 24.71
C TYR A 28 -12.01 13.69 26.20
N SER A 29 -12.64 12.76 26.94
CA SER A 29 -12.15 12.37 28.25
C SER A 29 -10.93 11.47 28.01
N GLY A 30 -9.79 12.10 27.75
CA GLY A 30 -8.50 11.43 27.78
C GLY A 30 -8.26 10.94 29.19
N GLY A 31 -8.71 9.71 29.47
CA GLY A 31 -8.39 9.02 30.71
C GLY A 31 -6.89 9.05 30.91
N GLN A 32 -6.44 9.62 32.03
CA GLN A 32 -5.03 9.57 32.41
C GLN A 32 -4.66 8.08 32.55
N PRO A 33 -3.59 7.61 31.87
CA PRO A 33 -3.12 6.25 32.09
C PRO A 33 -2.76 6.12 33.56
N SER A 34 -3.52 5.32 34.30
CA SER A 34 -3.30 5.09 35.72
C SER A 34 -2.03 4.26 35.87
N GLU A 35 -1.17 4.58 36.85
CA GLU A 35 0.00 3.75 37.18
C GLU A 35 -0.46 2.32 37.46
N GLY A 36 -0.11 1.39 36.57
CA GLY A 36 -0.62 0.01 36.56
C GLY A 36 -1.30 -0.41 35.25
N GLN A 37 -1.63 0.52 34.36
CA GLN A 37 -2.13 0.22 33.00
C GLN A 37 -0.98 -0.09 32.03
N GLY A 38 0.02 -0.82 32.52
CA GLY A 38 1.06 -1.46 31.71
C GLY A 38 0.51 -2.75 31.14
N GLY A 39 -0.37 -2.66 30.15
CA GLY A 39 -0.69 -3.80 29.30
C GLY A 39 0.58 -4.19 28.55
N PHE A 40 1.30 -5.18 29.07
CA PHE A 40 2.32 -5.93 28.35
C PHE A 40 1.68 -6.39 27.03
N TYR A 41 1.94 -5.67 25.95
CA TYR A 41 1.56 -6.11 24.61
C TYR A 41 2.34 -7.40 24.37
N GLY A 42 1.64 -8.50 24.64
CA GLY A 42 2.16 -9.84 24.68
C GLY A 42 3.02 -10.13 23.47
N SER A 43 4.22 -10.61 23.80
CA SER A 43 5.10 -11.36 22.94
C SER A 43 5.81 -10.56 21.86
N ALA A 44 7.11 -10.41 22.09
CA ALA A 44 8.15 -10.51 21.07
C ALA A 44 8.01 -11.81 20.25
N LYS A 45 6.92 -11.93 19.46
CA LYS A 45 6.95 -12.71 18.24
C LYS A 45 7.80 -11.88 17.30
N THR A 46 9.10 -12.18 17.30
CA THR A 46 9.94 -12.02 16.11
C THR A 46 9.04 -12.41 14.94
N ARG A 47 8.63 -11.42 14.14
CA ARG A 47 7.93 -11.71 12.89
C ARG A 47 9.00 -12.35 12.01
N SER A 48 9.15 -13.67 12.12
CA SER A 48 10.02 -14.41 11.22
C SER A 48 9.40 -14.31 9.83
N GLU A 49 9.91 -13.35 9.06
CA GLU A 49 9.57 -13.15 7.64
C GLU A 49 9.97 -14.35 6.76
N ALA A 50 10.59 -15.38 7.35
CA ALA A 50 11.07 -16.59 6.68
C ALA A 50 9.98 -17.44 6.02
N SER A 51 8.70 -17.20 6.29
CA SER A 51 7.58 -17.97 5.70
C SER A 51 6.67 -17.18 4.76
N SER A 52 6.96 -15.90 4.53
CA SER A 52 6.23 -15.11 3.52
C SER A 52 6.66 -15.56 2.13
N LYS A 53 5.96 -16.55 1.59
CA LYS A 53 6.08 -16.97 0.19
C LYS A 53 5.50 -15.85 -0.68
N PHE A 54 6.36 -14.95 -1.12
CA PHE A 54 5.98 -13.97 -2.13
C PHE A 54 5.65 -14.70 -3.43
N SER A 55 4.51 -14.36 -4.03
CA SER A 55 4.17 -14.85 -5.36
C SER A 55 5.25 -14.38 -6.34
N PRO A 56 5.79 -15.29 -7.19
CA PRO A 56 6.74 -14.92 -8.22
C PRO A 56 6.12 -13.82 -9.10
N GLY A 57 6.92 -12.82 -9.43
CA GLY A 57 6.47 -11.62 -10.15
C GLY A 57 5.92 -10.48 -9.27
N SER A 58 5.65 -10.68 -7.96
CA SER A 58 5.19 -9.59 -7.07
C SER A 58 6.31 -8.67 -6.55
N ARG A 59 7.57 -9.06 -6.80
CA ARG A 59 8.78 -8.33 -6.42
C ARG A 59 9.71 -8.26 -7.61
N ALA A 60 10.46 -7.16 -7.72
CA ALA A 60 11.46 -6.99 -8.76
C ALA A 60 12.55 -8.05 -8.58
N GLU A 61 12.75 -8.86 -9.62
CA GLU A 61 13.79 -9.89 -9.60
C GLU A 61 15.18 -9.22 -9.66
N PRO A 62 16.19 -9.79 -8.99
CA PRO A 62 17.53 -9.20 -8.97
C PRO A 62 18.14 -9.09 -10.38
N GLN A 63 17.75 -9.96 -11.31
CA GLN A 63 18.18 -9.91 -12.71
C GLN A 63 17.57 -8.73 -13.47
N ASP A 64 16.31 -8.41 -13.20
CA ASP A 64 15.64 -7.27 -13.83
C ASP A 64 16.19 -5.95 -13.29
N LEU A 65 16.55 -5.91 -12.00
CA LEU A 65 17.18 -4.75 -11.38
C LEU A 65 18.55 -4.43 -11.96
N THR A 66 19.40 -5.45 -12.20
CA THR A 66 20.74 -5.23 -12.78
C THR A 66 20.64 -4.73 -14.21
N LYS A 67 19.72 -5.29 -15.01
CA LYS A 67 19.44 -4.82 -16.37
C LYS A 67 18.90 -3.39 -16.38
N LEU A 68 17.91 -3.09 -15.54
CA LEU A 68 17.36 -1.74 -15.40
C LEU A 68 18.45 -0.73 -15.02
N GLN A 69 19.35 -1.09 -14.10
CA GLN A 69 20.43 -0.21 -13.69
C GLN A 69 21.46 0.03 -14.81
N GLN A 70 21.73 -0.97 -15.66
CA GLN A 70 22.56 -0.81 -16.85
C GLN A 70 21.90 0.14 -17.87
N LEU A 71 20.60 -0.06 -18.13
CA LEU A 71 19.83 0.80 -19.03
C LEU A 71 19.78 2.25 -18.54
N MET A 72 19.58 2.48 -17.24
CA MET A 72 19.60 3.82 -16.66
C MET A 72 20.96 4.50 -16.86
N LYS A 73 22.08 3.78 -16.68
CA LYS A 73 23.43 4.33 -16.93
C LYS A 73 23.66 4.67 -18.39
N GLN A 74 23.22 3.79 -19.30
CA GLN A 74 23.32 4.04 -20.75
C GLN A 74 22.46 5.25 -21.15
N TRP A 75 21.26 5.33 -20.59
CA TRP A 75 20.34 6.44 -20.80
C TRP A 75 20.91 7.76 -20.30
N GLU A 76 21.47 7.81 -19.09
CA GLU A 76 22.11 9.02 -18.56
C GLU A 76 23.29 9.49 -19.44
N ALA A 77 24.10 8.55 -19.94
CA ALA A 77 25.17 8.87 -20.88
C ALA A 77 24.63 9.48 -22.19
N GLN A 78 23.57 8.90 -22.76
CA GLN A 78 22.95 9.44 -23.98
C GLN A 78 22.22 10.77 -23.74
N LYS A 79 21.58 10.93 -22.58
CA LYS A 79 20.80 12.11 -22.20
C LYS A 79 21.66 13.37 -22.15
N THR A 80 22.93 13.26 -21.74
CA THR A 80 23.86 14.40 -21.73
C THR A 80 24.21 14.91 -23.13
N SER A 81 24.06 14.08 -24.17
CA SER A 81 24.44 14.40 -25.55
C SER A 81 23.26 14.84 -26.42
N LEU A 82 22.02 14.63 -25.97
CA LEU A 82 20.81 14.81 -26.79
C LEU A 82 19.95 16.00 -26.32
N ALA A 83 19.32 16.68 -27.27
CA ALA A 83 18.34 17.73 -27.00
C ALA A 83 17.02 17.14 -26.45
N ALA A 84 16.24 17.93 -25.69
CA ALA A 84 15.04 17.45 -24.98
C ALA A 84 13.99 16.75 -25.86
N GLU A 85 13.86 17.14 -27.13
CA GLU A 85 12.91 16.52 -28.07
C GLU A 85 13.40 15.16 -28.59
N GLU A 86 14.71 14.99 -28.75
CA GLU A 86 15.32 13.72 -29.12
C GLU A 86 15.34 12.75 -27.94
N GLN A 87 15.45 13.27 -26.72
CA GLN A 87 15.34 12.48 -25.50
C GLN A 87 13.99 11.75 -25.43
N LYS A 88 12.87 12.43 -25.68
CA LYS A 88 11.55 11.77 -25.67
C LYS A 88 11.46 10.62 -26.68
N LYS A 89 11.94 10.84 -27.91
CA LYS A 89 11.94 9.82 -28.97
C LYS A 89 12.87 8.64 -28.66
N ALA A 90 14.04 8.92 -28.08
CA ALA A 90 14.98 7.87 -27.68
C ALA A 90 14.44 7.05 -26.50
N LEU A 91 13.80 7.70 -25.53
CA LEU A 91 13.13 7.02 -24.41
C LEU A 91 11.97 6.16 -24.89
N GLN A 92 11.17 6.63 -25.87
CA GLN A 92 10.13 5.82 -26.52
C GLN A 92 10.69 4.55 -27.21
N ARG A 93 11.84 4.68 -27.89
CA ARG A 93 12.51 3.53 -28.51
C ARG A 93 12.98 2.53 -27.46
N LEU A 94 13.64 3.00 -26.40
CA LEU A 94 14.05 2.16 -25.28
C LEU A 94 12.85 1.49 -24.60
N ALA A 95 11.75 2.21 -24.42
CA ALA A 95 10.52 1.66 -23.86
C ALA A 95 9.90 0.57 -24.74
N SER A 96 10.05 0.67 -26.06
CA SER A 96 9.58 -0.34 -27.02
C SER A 96 10.51 -1.55 -27.06
N GLU A 97 11.82 -1.33 -27.01
CA GLU A 97 12.84 -2.41 -27.01
C GLU A 97 12.76 -3.25 -25.73
N GLU A 98 12.59 -2.59 -24.58
CA GLU A 98 12.55 -3.21 -23.26
C GLU A 98 11.12 -3.34 -22.70
N GLU A 99 10.12 -3.37 -23.59
CA GLU A 99 8.70 -3.42 -23.23
C GLU A 99 8.39 -4.59 -22.29
N THR A 100 8.96 -5.76 -22.58
CA THR A 100 8.75 -6.98 -21.77
C THR A 100 9.30 -6.86 -20.35
N LEU A 101 10.40 -6.11 -20.16
CA LEU A 101 10.98 -5.83 -18.85
C LEU A 101 10.12 -4.82 -18.09
N ILE A 102 9.66 -3.77 -18.77
CA ILE A 102 8.78 -2.75 -18.20
C ILE A 102 7.44 -3.35 -17.76
N GLN A 103 6.83 -4.20 -18.59
CA GLN A 103 5.58 -4.89 -18.27
C GLN A 103 5.72 -5.81 -17.05
N ARG A 104 6.87 -6.47 -16.85
CA ARG A 104 7.13 -7.28 -15.65
C ARG A 104 7.29 -6.43 -14.40
N LEU A 105 7.88 -5.24 -14.54
CA LEU A 105 8.08 -4.29 -13.44
C LEU A 105 6.84 -3.45 -13.12
N ILE A 106 5.72 -3.65 -13.83
CA ILE A 106 4.43 -2.99 -13.57
C ILE A 106 3.35 -4.04 -13.33
N ILE A 107 2.76 -4.01 -12.13
CA ILE A 107 1.59 -4.85 -11.80
C ILE A 107 0.40 -3.94 -11.56
N ARG A 108 -0.69 -4.15 -12.32
CA ARG A 108 -1.95 -3.40 -12.18
C ARG A 108 -1.75 -1.87 -12.25
N GLY A 109 -0.84 -1.41 -13.10
CA GLY A 109 -0.54 0.02 -13.27
C GLY A 109 0.34 0.64 -12.18
N ALA A 110 0.85 -0.15 -11.25
CA ALA A 110 1.79 0.30 -10.22
C ALA A 110 3.17 -0.36 -10.38
N PRO A 111 4.27 0.35 -10.07
CA PRO A 111 5.59 -0.24 -10.11
C PRO A 111 5.74 -1.31 -9.03
N VAL A 112 6.46 -2.37 -9.37
CA VAL A 112 6.68 -3.52 -8.50
C VAL A 112 7.51 -3.16 -7.27
N TRP A 113 7.26 -3.88 -6.17
CA TRP A 113 7.97 -3.71 -4.91
C TRP A 113 9.47 -4.05 -5.03
N GLY A 114 10.31 -3.25 -4.38
CA GLY A 114 11.77 -3.41 -4.40
C GLY A 114 12.52 -2.48 -5.36
N LEU A 115 11.82 -1.63 -6.12
CA LEU A 115 12.44 -0.56 -6.91
C LEU A 115 12.77 0.67 -6.04
N SER A 116 13.91 1.30 -6.30
CA SER A 116 14.26 2.61 -5.74
C SER A 116 13.38 3.73 -6.33
N THR A 117 13.35 4.90 -5.71
CA THR A 117 12.53 6.02 -6.19
C THR A 117 12.87 6.42 -7.63
N GLN A 118 14.18 6.55 -7.94
CA GLN A 118 14.65 6.88 -9.29
C GLN A 118 14.27 5.80 -10.32
N GLN A 119 14.36 4.53 -9.94
CA GLN A 119 13.96 3.42 -10.81
C GLN A 119 12.46 3.43 -11.12
N ARG A 120 11.62 3.78 -10.13
CA ARG A 120 10.17 3.88 -10.32
C ARG A 120 9.81 5.04 -11.24
N GLU A 121 10.47 6.18 -11.07
CA GLU A 121 10.29 7.34 -11.95
C GLU A 121 10.65 6.99 -13.39
N PHE A 122 11.80 6.35 -13.61
CA PHE A 122 12.23 5.89 -14.92
C PHE A 122 11.23 4.90 -15.56
N VAL A 123 10.80 3.88 -14.81
CA VAL A 123 9.80 2.91 -15.31
C VAL A 123 8.45 3.59 -15.62
N ALA A 124 8.03 4.56 -14.80
CA ALA A 124 6.82 5.33 -15.04
C ALA A 124 6.93 6.24 -16.27
N GLU A 125 8.09 6.83 -16.53
CA GLU A 125 8.37 7.59 -17.75
C GLU A 125 8.33 6.69 -18.99
N CYS A 126 9.00 5.54 -18.95
CA CYS A 126 8.99 4.57 -20.04
C CYS A 126 7.57 4.03 -20.31
N SER A 127 6.79 3.75 -19.27
CA SER A 127 5.41 3.30 -19.42
C SER A 127 4.48 4.35 -20.01
N LYS A 128 4.71 5.64 -19.75
CA LYS A 128 3.95 6.75 -20.36
C LYS A 128 4.38 7.01 -21.81
N ALA A 129 5.63 6.68 -22.12
CA ALA A 129 6.22 6.86 -23.44
C ALA A 129 5.84 5.72 -24.41
N GLY A 130 5.48 4.55 -23.90
CA GLY A 130 4.94 3.44 -24.68
C GLY A 130 3.66 3.82 -25.45
N PRO A 131 3.36 3.13 -26.56
CA PRO A 131 2.22 3.42 -27.44
C PRO A 131 0.85 3.29 -26.77
#